data_AF-A0A1L9SSG0-F1
#
_entry.id   AF-A0A1L9SSG0-F1
#
_cell.length_a   1.000
_cell.length_b   1.000
_cell.length_c   1.000
_cell.angle_alpha   90.00
_cell.angle_beta   90.00
_cell.angle_gamma   90.00
#
_symmetry.space_group_name_H-M   'P 1'
#
loop_
_entity.id
_entity.type
_entity.pdbx_description
1 polymer ?
#
loop_
_entity_poly.entity_id
_entity_poly.type
_entity_poly.pdbx_seq_one_letter_code
_entity_poly.pdbx_strand_id
1 'polypeptide(L)'
;MEQDYQIFKLGDWELQSGEKIPDAHLAYKTFGDPKSPAIVYPTWFSGAIADNVWLVGKDKALNPREFFIIITALFGNGQSSSPSNQKQIESEPVPFPKCSFYDNVRAQYTLVTQHLGITHLRAVIGWSMGAAQTFQWATQYPDFMDLAIPFCGSAKTSVHNQVFLEGVKSALLAAKKTVSAGSGLIGLSKTGETVRVWSAEEKELGLKAFGRAYAGWGFSQAFYREKLYETVLGYKDLEDFMQNFWEKWACSKEPENLLVMLQTWQNGDVSLQGPYNGDFEKAIASITAKTLVLPCKTDLYFP
;
A
#
# COMPACT_ATOMS: atom_id res chain seq x y z
N MET A 1 15.60 6.94 -18.39
CA MET A 1 15.65 7.61 -17.08
C MET A 1 16.25 6.62 -16.10
N GLU A 2 17.27 7.03 -15.36
CA GLU A 2 17.94 6.20 -14.38
C GLU A 2 16.96 5.86 -13.24
N GLN A 3 17.00 4.62 -12.77
CA GLN A 3 16.09 4.13 -11.75
C GLN A 3 16.45 4.78 -10.40
N ASP A 4 15.60 5.67 -9.89
CA ASP A 4 15.86 6.49 -8.68
C ASP A 4 15.66 5.71 -7.35
N TYR A 5 15.76 4.38 -7.41
CA TYR A 5 15.61 3.48 -6.27
C TYR A 5 16.41 2.20 -6.50
N GLN A 6 16.70 1.49 -5.42
CA GLN A 6 17.45 0.24 -5.40
C GLN A 6 16.51 -0.97 -5.40
N ILE A 7 17.00 -2.10 -5.89
CA ILE A 7 16.29 -3.38 -5.87
C ILE A 7 17.02 -4.34 -4.94
N PHE A 8 16.30 -4.86 -3.95
CA PHE A 8 16.75 -5.99 -3.14
C PHE A 8 16.08 -7.27 -3.63
N LYS A 9 16.89 -8.24 -4.03
CA LYS A 9 16.43 -9.55 -4.51
C LYS A 9 16.10 -10.46 -3.32
N LEU A 10 14.87 -10.93 -3.26
CA LEU A 10 14.39 -11.89 -2.27
C LEU A 10 14.50 -13.34 -2.77
N GLY A 11 14.60 -13.52 -4.10
CA GLY A 11 14.55 -14.84 -4.74
C GLY A 11 13.12 -15.41 -4.72
N ASP A 12 12.99 -16.73 -4.75
CA ASP A 12 11.69 -17.38 -4.62
C ASP A 12 11.09 -17.12 -3.23
N TRP A 13 10.03 -16.33 -3.18
CA TRP A 13 9.46 -15.84 -1.93
C TRP A 13 8.11 -16.49 -1.64
N GLU A 14 8.07 -17.41 -0.69
CA GLU A 14 6.85 -18.05 -0.19
C GLU A 14 6.05 -17.05 0.63
N LEU A 15 4.74 -16.94 0.38
CA LEU A 15 3.80 -16.04 1.03
C LEU A 15 3.05 -16.74 2.17
N GLN A 16 2.43 -15.95 3.05
CA GLN A 16 1.57 -16.47 4.11
C GLN A 16 0.41 -17.34 3.59
N SER A 17 -0.07 -17.09 2.36
CA SER A 17 -1.10 -17.89 1.73
C SER A 17 -0.63 -19.30 1.30
N GLY A 18 0.67 -19.58 1.36
CA GLY A 18 1.30 -20.77 0.77
C GLY A 18 1.60 -20.63 -0.73
N GLU A 19 1.18 -19.53 -1.37
CA GLU A 19 1.59 -19.19 -2.73
C GLU A 19 3.06 -18.70 -2.75
N LYS A 20 3.63 -18.56 -3.95
CA LYS A 20 5.02 -18.10 -4.12
C LYS A 20 5.11 -17.02 -5.18
N ILE A 21 5.88 -15.96 -4.90
CA ILE A 21 6.36 -15.02 -5.92
C ILE A 21 7.75 -15.49 -6.40
N PRO A 22 7.88 -15.95 -7.67
CA PRO A 22 9.19 -16.34 -8.22
C PRO A 22 10.07 -15.11 -8.47
N ASP A 23 11.39 -15.24 -8.24
CA ASP A 23 12.38 -14.13 -8.34
C ASP A 23 11.84 -12.81 -7.78
N ALA A 24 11.28 -12.87 -6.57
CA ALA A 24 10.69 -11.72 -5.91
C ALA A 24 11.76 -10.68 -5.58
N HIS A 25 11.29 -9.43 -5.50
CA HIS A 25 12.13 -8.29 -5.20
C HIS A 25 11.38 -7.19 -4.48
N LEU A 26 12.11 -6.47 -3.64
CA LEU A 26 11.65 -5.30 -2.93
C LEU A 26 12.40 -4.08 -3.47
N ALA A 27 11.65 -3.08 -3.97
CA ALA A 27 12.22 -1.79 -4.32
C ALA A 27 12.31 -0.90 -3.07
N TYR A 28 13.42 -0.20 -2.90
CA TYR A 28 13.63 0.66 -1.74
C TYR A 28 14.55 1.84 -2.04
N LYS A 29 14.49 2.88 -1.21
CA LYS A 29 15.41 4.03 -1.26
C LYS A 29 15.80 4.42 0.15
N THR A 30 17.05 4.83 0.30
CA THR A 30 17.63 5.21 1.58
C THR A 30 18.07 6.67 1.58
N PHE A 31 17.97 7.34 2.73
CA PHE A 31 18.46 8.70 2.94
C PHE A 31 19.22 8.77 4.26
N GLY A 32 20.27 9.59 4.32
CA GLY A 32 21.10 9.75 5.52
C GLY A 32 22.22 8.72 5.64
N ASP A 33 22.98 8.81 6.74
CA ASP A 33 24.10 7.92 7.04
C ASP A 33 23.59 6.59 7.62
N PRO A 34 23.94 5.40 7.08
CA PRO A 34 23.58 4.10 7.64
C PRO A 34 23.95 3.87 9.12
N LYS A 35 24.86 4.69 9.69
CA LYS A 35 25.22 4.66 11.11
C LYS A 35 24.24 5.43 12.00
N SER A 36 23.40 6.27 11.44
CA SER A 36 22.36 7.01 12.16
C SER A 36 21.21 6.08 12.57
N PRO A 37 20.43 6.42 13.62
CA PRO A 37 19.27 5.63 14.00
C PRO A 37 18.31 5.44 12.83
N ALA A 38 17.93 4.19 12.57
CA ALA A 38 17.19 3.82 11.36
C ALA A 38 15.67 3.96 11.51
N ILE A 39 15.00 4.45 10.47
CA ILE A 39 13.55 4.59 10.38
C ILE A 39 13.06 3.90 9.11
N VAL A 40 12.06 3.02 9.24
CA VAL A 40 11.35 2.45 8.08
C VAL A 40 10.08 3.25 7.82
N TYR A 41 9.88 3.65 6.56
CA TYR A 41 8.71 4.40 6.10
C TYR A 41 8.11 3.76 4.83
N PRO A 42 7.24 2.75 4.97
CA PRO A 42 6.69 2.02 3.83
C PRO A 42 5.74 2.87 2.97
N THR A 43 5.65 2.56 1.68
CA THR A 43 4.68 3.18 0.78
C THR A 43 3.25 2.78 1.12
N TRP A 44 2.31 3.52 0.54
CA TRP A 44 0.88 3.49 0.76
C TRP A 44 0.13 3.08 -0.52
N PHE A 45 -1.19 2.96 -0.46
CA PHE A 45 -2.00 2.53 -1.61
C PHE A 45 -1.72 3.41 -2.84
N SER A 46 -1.40 2.79 -3.98
CA SER A 46 -1.05 3.45 -5.26
C SER A 46 0.23 4.31 -5.26
N GLY A 47 0.90 4.46 -4.12
CA GLY A 47 2.06 5.33 -3.96
C GLY A 47 3.36 4.68 -4.42
N ALA A 48 4.19 5.47 -5.09
CA ALA A 48 5.59 5.16 -5.36
C ALA A 48 6.48 5.63 -4.20
N ILE A 49 7.73 5.18 -4.17
CA ILE A 49 8.76 5.64 -3.22
C ILE A 49 8.89 7.17 -3.22
N ALA A 50 8.83 7.79 -4.40
CA ALA A 50 8.90 9.25 -4.55
C ALA A 50 7.72 9.96 -3.87
N ASP A 51 6.55 9.32 -3.78
CA ASP A 51 5.35 9.90 -3.16
C ASP A 51 5.43 9.92 -1.62
N ASN A 52 6.43 9.26 -1.02
CA ASN A 52 6.68 9.29 0.43
C ASN A 52 7.68 10.39 0.83
N VAL A 53 8.43 10.99 -0.10
CA VAL A 53 9.57 11.87 0.27
C VAL A 53 9.15 13.22 0.86
N TRP A 54 7.86 13.57 0.86
CA TRP A 54 7.35 14.84 1.39
C TRP A 54 7.60 15.05 2.89
N LEU A 55 7.78 13.96 3.66
CA LEU A 55 8.20 14.02 5.06
C LEU A 55 9.72 14.10 5.26
N VAL A 56 10.50 13.88 4.19
CA VAL A 56 11.97 13.79 4.25
C VAL A 56 12.61 15.13 3.88
N GLY A 57 13.41 15.68 4.78
CA GLY A 57 14.10 16.95 4.53
C GLY A 57 14.81 17.50 5.76
N LYS A 58 15.78 18.39 5.53
CA LYS A 58 16.60 19.01 6.60
C LYS A 58 15.78 19.85 7.61
N ASP A 59 14.58 20.24 7.22
CA ASP A 59 13.61 21.05 7.97
C ASP A 59 12.34 20.26 8.31
N LYS A 60 12.35 18.93 8.12
CA LYS A 60 11.21 18.04 8.34
C LYS A 60 11.48 17.07 9.47
N ALA A 61 10.43 16.39 9.93
CA ALA A 61 10.51 15.39 11.00
C ALA A 61 11.42 14.21 10.63
N LEU A 62 11.41 13.78 9.36
CA LEU A 62 12.37 12.80 8.85
C LEU A 62 13.58 13.54 8.28
N ASN A 63 14.47 13.96 9.17
CA ASN A 63 15.70 14.64 8.79
C ASN A 63 16.83 13.65 8.49
N PRO A 64 17.34 13.55 7.24
CA PRO A 64 18.42 12.62 6.89
C PRO A 64 19.79 12.99 7.50
N ARG A 65 19.91 14.14 8.18
CA ARG A 65 21.10 14.45 9.01
C ARG A 65 21.06 13.76 10.37
N GLU A 66 19.87 13.34 10.81
CA GLU A 66 19.65 12.76 12.14
C GLU A 66 19.32 11.27 12.05
N PHE A 67 18.69 10.83 10.97
CA PHE A 67 18.18 9.48 10.81
C PHE A 67 18.63 8.82 9.51
N PHE A 68 18.75 7.49 9.54
CA PHE A 68 18.84 6.67 8.34
C PHE A 68 17.43 6.25 7.92
N ILE A 69 16.89 6.85 6.86
CA ILE A 69 15.49 6.68 6.47
C ILE A 69 15.40 5.70 5.32
N ILE A 70 14.57 4.67 5.46
CA ILE A 70 14.41 3.58 4.50
C ILE A 70 12.96 3.57 4.02
N ILE A 71 12.74 3.96 2.77
CA ILE A 71 11.43 3.92 2.13
C ILE A 71 11.34 2.68 1.27
N THR A 72 10.34 1.82 1.51
CA THR A 72 10.15 0.57 0.79
C THR A 72 8.84 0.58 0.02
N ALA A 73 8.89 0.13 -1.23
CA ALA A 73 7.71 -0.10 -2.05
C ALA A 73 6.97 -1.38 -1.66
N LEU A 74 5.64 -1.33 -1.62
CA LEU A 74 4.75 -2.47 -1.35
C LEU A 74 4.72 -3.45 -2.55
N PHE A 75 4.62 -4.75 -2.31
CA PHE A 75 4.28 -5.72 -3.34
C PHE A 75 2.99 -5.33 -4.06
N GLY A 76 3.00 -5.37 -5.39
CA GLY A 76 1.88 -4.91 -6.20
C GLY A 76 1.89 -3.41 -6.53
N ASN A 77 2.80 -2.58 -6.00
CA ASN A 77 2.78 -1.13 -6.27
C ASN A 77 3.40 -0.71 -7.63
N GLY A 78 4.00 -1.64 -8.37
CA GLY A 78 4.66 -1.43 -9.65
C GLY A 78 6.19 -1.25 -9.59
N GLN A 79 6.76 -1.00 -8.40
CA GLN A 79 8.21 -0.90 -8.21
C GLN A 79 8.80 -2.18 -7.60
N SER A 80 8.21 -2.67 -6.50
CA SER A 80 8.46 -4.03 -5.99
C SER A 80 7.76 -5.06 -6.87
N SER A 81 7.97 -6.36 -6.63
CA SER A 81 7.30 -7.41 -7.40
C SER A 81 5.79 -7.16 -7.51
N SER A 82 5.31 -7.07 -8.75
CA SER A 82 3.96 -6.64 -9.10
C SER A 82 3.50 -7.31 -10.40
N PRO A 83 2.18 -7.39 -10.67
CA PRO A 83 1.67 -7.94 -11.93
C PRO A 83 2.29 -7.30 -13.19
N SER A 84 2.54 -6.00 -13.15
CA SER A 84 3.10 -5.21 -14.26
C SER A 84 4.60 -5.40 -14.53
N ASN A 85 5.35 -6.00 -13.60
CA ASN A 85 6.81 -6.13 -13.71
C ASN A 85 7.34 -7.56 -13.48
N GLN A 86 6.46 -8.50 -13.13
CA GLN A 86 6.78 -9.92 -13.10
C GLN A 86 6.60 -10.54 -14.48
N LYS A 87 7.53 -11.42 -14.86
CA LYS A 87 7.46 -12.13 -16.14
C LYS A 87 6.31 -13.14 -16.06
N GLN A 88 5.30 -12.97 -16.90
CA GLN A 88 4.31 -14.03 -17.09
C GLN A 88 4.91 -15.12 -17.99
N ILE A 89 4.63 -16.38 -17.67
CA ILE A 89 4.92 -17.47 -18.60
C ILE A 89 3.88 -17.35 -19.72
N GLU A 90 4.33 -16.98 -20.92
CA GLU A 90 3.47 -16.61 -22.05
C GLU A 90 2.46 -17.70 -22.44
N SER A 91 2.74 -18.97 -22.13
CA SER A 91 1.85 -20.09 -22.42
C SER A 91 0.67 -20.24 -21.46
N GLU A 92 0.75 -19.70 -20.25
CA GLU A 92 -0.30 -19.80 -19.22
C GLU A 92 -0.27 -18.56 -18.30
N PRO A 93 -1.14 -17.55 -18.53
CA PRO A 93 -1.14 -16.38 -17.70
C PRO A 93 -1.75 -16.74 -16.32
N VAL A 94 -0.87 -16.81 -15.31
CA VAL A 94 -1.22 -17.13 -13.91
C VAL A 94 -1.55 -15.83 -13.16
N PRO A 95 -2.59 -15.80 -12.32
CA PRO A 95 -2.85 -14.67 -11.44
C PRO A 95 -1.64 -14.35 -10.56
N PHE A 96 -1.40 -13.06 -10.32
CA PHE A 96 -0.35 -12.68 -9.38
C PHE A 96 -0.70 -13.17 -7.96
N PRO A 97 0.27 -13.73 -7.21
CA PRO A 97 0.02 -14.29 -5.88
C PRO A 97 -0.60 -13.29 -4.89
N LYS A 98 -1.50 -13.77 -4.02
CA LYS A 98 -2.16 -12.92 -3.03
C LYS A 98 -1.19 -12.51 -1.93
N CYS A 99 -0.90 -11.22 -1.84
CA CYS A 99 0.02 -10.67 -0.85
C CYS A 99 -0.72 -10.20 0.40
N SER A 100 -0.07 -10.31 1.55
CA SER A 100 -0.53 -9.74 2.83
C SER A 100 0.40 -8.61 3.32
N PHE A 101 -0.03 -7.87 4.34
CA PHE A 101 0.90 -6.98 5.05
C PHE A 101 2.00 -7.76 5.76
N TYR A 102 1.73 -8.95 6.28
CA TYR A 102 2.72 -9.85 6.86
C TYR A 102 3.86 -10.16 5.89
N ASP A 103 3.52 -10.44 4.62
CA ASP A 103 4.52 -10.73 3.58
C ASP A 103 5.38 -9.52 3.24
N ASN A 104 4.75 -8.34 3.13
CA ASN A 104 5.45 -7.08 2.90
C ASN A 104 6.42 -6.77 4.05
N VAL A 105 5.96 -6.89 5.29
CA VAL A 105 6.77 -6.59 6.48
C VAL A 105 7.88 -7.61 6.68
N ARG A 106 7.66 -8.90 6.38
CA ARG A 106 8.73 -9.91 6.40
C ARG A 106 9.81 -9.64 5.34
N ALA A 107 9.41 -9.20 4.15
CA ALA A 107 10.36 -8.79 3.11
C ALA A 107 11.16 -7.54 3.53
N GLN A 108 10.50 -6.55 4.14
CA GLN A 108 11.16 -5.36 4.68
C GLN A 108 12.12 -5.71 5.82
N TYR A 109 11.72 -6.59 6.75
CA TYR A 109 12.59 -7.07 7.82
C TYR A 109 13.83 -7.77 7.28
N THR A 110 13.67 -8.57 6.24
CA THR A 110 14.79 -9.25 5.55
C THR A 110 15.74 -8.23 4.92
N LEU A 111 15.22 -7.21 4.22
CA LEU A 111 16.02 -6.09 3.70
C LEU A 111 16.79 -5.39 4.84
N VAL A 112 16.08 -5.00 5.89
CA VAL A 112 16.63 -4.20 7.00
C VAL A 112 17.72 -4.95 7.74
N THR A 113 17.51 -6.23 8.05
CA THR A 113 18.44 -7.04 8.84
C THR A 113 19.57 -7.64 8.00
N GLN A 114 19.24 -8.32 6.90
CA GLN A 114 20.21 -9.14 6.17
C GLN A 114 21.00 -8.34 5.14
N HIS A 115 20.41 -7.29 4.56
CA HIS A 115 21.06 -6.48 3.53
C HIS A 115 21.61 -5.17 4.06
N LEU A 116 20.83 -4.44 4.87
CA LEU A 116 21.25 -3.15 5.44
C LEU A 116 21.96 -3.30 6.80
N GLY A 117 21.96 -4.49 7.41
CA GLY A 117 22.71 -4.78 8.63
C GLY A 117 22.17 -4.09 9.89
N ILE A 118 20.91 -3.66 9.88
CA ILE A 118 20.29 -2.96 11.01
C ILE A 118 19.75 -3.99 11.99
N THR A 119 20.07 -3.80 13.27
CA THR A 119 19.68 -4.69 14.36
C THR A 119 18.55 -4.15 15.23
N HIS A 120 18.23 -2.86 15.13
CA HIS A 120 17.13 -2.21 15.84
C HIS A 120 16.70 -0.93 15.13
N LEU A 121 15.40 -0.65 15.10
CA LEU A 121 14.84 0.55 14.49
C LEU A 121 14.54 1.62 15.54
N ARG A 122 14.84 2.87 15.19
CA ARG A 122 14.35 4.01 15.97
C ARG A 122 12.83 4.15 15.86
N ALA A 123 12.30 3.96 14.65
CA ALA A 123 10.87 4.02 14.42
C ALA A 123 10.46 3.24 13.17
N VAL A 124 9.21 2.77 13.16
CA VAL A 124 8.48 2.52 11.92
C VAL A 124 7.32 3.51 11.86
N ILE A 125 7.16 4.17 10.73
CA ILE A 125 6.09 5.14 10.52
C ILE A 125 5.39 4.89 9.18
N GLY A 126 4.14 5.30 9.05
CA GLY A 126 3.48 5.16 7.76
C GLY A 126 2.05 5.68 7.71
N TRP A 127 1.65 6.06 6.49
CA TRP A 127 0.33 6.60 6.18
C TRP A 127 -0.57 5.55 5.52
N SER A 128 -1.85 5.44 5.88
CA SER A 128 -2.82 4.58 5.15
C SER A 128 -2.36 3.11 5.15
N MET A 129 -2.13 2.48 4.00
CA MET A 129 -1.52 1.14 3.94
C MET A 129 -0.11 1.10 4.58
N GLY A 130 0.61 2.22 4.62
CA GLY A 130 1.85 2.36 5.40
C GLY A 130 1.61 2.30 6.91
N ALA A 131 0.47 2.79 7.40
CA ALA A 131 0.08 2.67 8.81
C ALA A 131 -0.28 1.22 9.15
N ALA A 132 -0.99 0.53 8.25
CA ALA A 132 -1.26 -0.90 8.40
C ALA A 132 0.05 -1.72 8.46
N GLN A 133 1.03 -1.40 7.61
CA GLN A 133 2.38 -1.98 7.69
C GLN A 133 3.10 -1.61 8.99
N THR A 134 2.90 -0.40 9.53
CA THR A 134 3.49 0.01 10.81
C THR A 134 2.94 -0.81 11.97
N PHE A 135 1.62 -1.04 12.01
CA PHE A 135 1.01 -1.95 12.98
C PHE A 135 1.47 -3.39 12.78
N GLN A 136 1.60 -3.84 11.53
CA GLN A 136 2.12 -5.16 11.22
C GLN A 136 3.56 -5.34 11.73
N TRP A 137 4.45 -4.36 11.51
CA TRP A 137 5.80 -4.34 12.10
C TRP A 137 5.77 -4.49 13.62
N ALA A 138 4.96 -3.65 14.29
CA ALA A 138 4.88 -3.59 15.75
C ALA A 138 4.32 -4.87 16.40
N THR A 139 3.57 -5.68 15.64
CA THR A 139 3.00 -6.96 16.13
C THR A 139 3.81 -8.17 15.69
N GLN A 140 4.48 -8.10 14.54
CA GLN A 140 5.27 -9.19 13.97
C GLN A 140 6.70 -9.23 14.52
N TYR A 141 7.27 -8.06 14.82
CA TYR A 141 8.63 -7.89 15.36
C TYR A 141 8.60 -6.89 16.53
N PRO A 142 7.84 -7.16 17.61
CA PRO A 142 7.50 -6.17 18.63
C PRO A 142 8.73 -5.50 19.27
N ASP A 143 9.78 -6.28 19.53
CA ASP A 143 10.99 -5.79 20.22
C ASP A 143 12.02 -5.13 19.30
N PHE A 144 11.73 -5.00 18.00
CA PHE A 144 12.71 -4.54 17.00
C PHE A 144 12.70 -3.02 16.78
N MET A 145 11.83 -2.28 17.47
CA MET A 145 11.67 -0.84 17.28
C MET A 145 11.33 -0.10 18.58
N ASP A 146 11.85 1.11 18.74
CA ASP A 146 11.48 1.95 19.89
C ASP A 146 10.07 2.56 19.73
N LEU A 147 9.73 2.97 18.51
CA LEU A 147 8.54 3.76 18.20
C LEU A 147 7.75 3.17 17.03
N ALA A 148 6.42 3.21 17.15
CA ALA A 148 5.49 2.96 16.06
C ALA A 148 4.61 4.20 15.85
N ILE A 149 4.58 4.76 14.65
CA ILE A 149 3.78 5.96 14.34
C ILE A 149 2.88 5.70 13.13
N PRO A 150 1.80 4.92 13.30
CA PRO A 150 0.78 4.75 12.28
C PRO A 150 -0.11 5.99 12.21
N PHE A 151 -0.31 6.55 11.00
CA PHE A 151 -1.18 7.70 10.80
C PHE A 151 -2.20 7.50 9.68
N CYS A 152 -3.45 7.93 9.93
CA CYS A 152 -4.63 7.73 9.07
C CYS A 152 -4.69 6.30 8.48
N GLY A 153 -4.78 5.30 9.35
CA GLY A 153 -4.86 3.90 9.00
C GLY A 153 -5.15 3.03 10.22
N SER A 154 -5.35 1.73 10.00
CA SER A 154 -5.77 0.79 11.07
C SER A 154 -4.95 -0.50 11.08
N ALA A 155 -4.90 -1.15 12.25
CA ALA A 155 -4.28 -2.47 12.42
C ALA A 155 -5.15 -3.61 11.85
N LYS A 156 -6.44 -3.34 11.65
CA LYS A 156 -7.39 -4.25 11.00
C LYS A 156 -8.31 -3.43 10.12
N THR A 157 -8.51 -3.87 8.88
CA THR A 157 -9.38 -3.21 7.92
C THR A 157 -10.82 -3.34 8.40
N SER A 158 -11.47 -2.19 8.62
CA SER A 158 -12.83 -2.16 9.13
C SER A 158 -13.84 -2.65 8.08
N VAL A 159 -15.01 -3.11 8.53
CA VAL A 159 -16.10 -3.52 7.62
C VAL A 159 -16.50 -2.37 6.69
N HIS A 160 -16.55 -1.14 7.22
CA HIS A 160 -16.84 0.05 6.42
C HIS A 160 -15.79 0.29 5.34
N ASN A 161 -14.50 0.15 5.69
CA ASN A 161 -13.42 0.30 4.73
C ASN A 161 -13.49 -0.81 3.66
N GLN A 162 -13.83 -2.05 4.02
CA GLN A 162 -14.04 -3.12 3.04
C GLN A 162 -15.15 -2.80 2.02
N VAL A 163 -16.28 -2.22 2.48
CA VAL A 163 -17.39 -1.79 1.60
C VAL A 163 -16.95 -0.70 0.64
N PHE A 164 -16.22 0.32 1.12
CA PHE A 164 -15.63 1.35 0.27
C PHE A 164 -14.72 0.73 -0.81
N LEU A 165 -13.84 -0.18 -0.41
CA LEU A 165 -12.89 -0.83 -1.31
C LEU A 165 -13.58 -1.71 -2.36
N GLU A 166 -14.66 -2.40 -1.99
CA GLU A 166 -15.50 -3.13 -2.96
C GLU A 166 -16.11 -2.20 -4.00
N GLY A 167 -16.55 -1.00 -3.60
CA GLY A 167 -17.12 -0.01 -4.50
C GLY A 167 -16.12 0.43 -5.57
N VAL A 168 -14.93 0.87 -5.17
CA VAL A 168 -13.88 1.30 -6.12
C VAL A 168 -13.36 0.14 -6.96
N LYS A 169 -13.19 -1.06 -6.37
CA LYS A 169 -12.79 -2.26 -7.10
C LYS A 169 -13.80 -2.64 -8.18
N SER A 170 -15.10 -2.61 -7.84
CA SER A 170 -16.18 -2.93 -8.77
C SER A 170 -16.26 -1.93 -9.91
N ALA A 171 -16.05 -0.64 -9.65
CA ALA A 171 -15.98 0.39 -10.70
C ALA A 171 -14.86 0.08 -11.71
N LEU A 172 -13.69 -0.35 -11.23
CA LEU A 172 -12.57 -0.73 -12.09
C LEU A 172 -12.87 -2.01 -12.90
N LEU A 173 -13.36 -3.06 -12.24
CA LEU A 173 -13.65 -4.37 -12.87
C LEU A 173 -14.80 -4.31 -13.89
N ALA A 174 -15.75 -3.38 -13.73
CA ALA A 174 -16.86 -3.21 -14.65
C ALA A 174 -16.38 -2.87 -16.08
N ALA A 175 -15.31 -2.08 -16.22
CA ALA A 175 -14.70 -1.81 -17.53
C ALA A 175 -14.10 -3.09 -18.15
N LYS A 176 -13.60 -4.00 -17.31
CA LYS A 176 -13.17 -5.36 -17.70
C LYS A 176 -14.35 -6.33 -17.80
N LYS A 177 -15.62 -5.89 -17.79
CA LYS A 177 -16.81 -6.78 -17.87
C LYS A 177 -16.72 -7.98 -16.90
N THR A 178 -16.07 -7.77 -15.76
CA THR A 178 -15.83 -8.76 -14.71
C THR A 178 -16.48 -8.26 -13.42
N VAL A 179 -16.88 -9.19 -12.57
CA VAL A 179 -17.46 -8.87 -11.26
C VAL A 179 -16.46 -9.17 -10.15
N SER A 180 -16.53 -8.42 -9.06
CA SER A 180 -15.78 -8.71 -7.84
C SER A 180 -16.10 -10.12 -7.35
N ALA A 181 -15.08 -10.85 -6.88
CA ALA A 181 -15.25 -12.11 -6.17
C ALA A 181 -15.59 -11.91 -4.68
N GLY A 182 -15.73 -10.66 -4.24
CA GLY A 182 -15.97 -10.27 -2.86
C GLY A 182 -14.74 -9.65 -2.19
N SER A 183 -14.96 -9.13 -0.98
CA SER A 183 -13.92 -8.50 -0.17
C SER A 183 -12.77 -9.48 0.11
N GLY A 184 -11.54 -9.01 -0.09
CA GLY A 184 -10.34 -9.81 0.11
C GLY A 184 -10.00 -10.75 -1.05
N LEU A 185 -10.81 -10.79 -2.09
CA LEU A 185 -10.53 -11.46 -3.37
C LEU A 185 -10.44 -10.41 -4.48
N ILE A 186 -9.98 -10.77 -5.69
CA ILE A 186 -9.88 -9.81 -6.81
C ILE A 186 -11.17 -9.80 -7.62
N GLY A 187 -11.33 -10.74 -8.55
CA GLY A 187 -12.50 -10.88 -9.41
C GLY A 187 -12.80 -12.34 -9.68
N LEU A 188 -14.04 -12.65 -10.06
CA LEU A 188 -14.40 -14.01 -10.46
C LEU A 188 -13.78 -14.29 -11.83
N SER A 189 -12.85 -15.25 -11.88
CA SER A 189 -12.51 -15.92 -13.14
C SER A 189 -13.64 -16.90 -13.43
N LYS A 190 -14.29 -16.83 -14.59
CA LYS A 190 -15.17 -17.94 -14.98
C LYS A 190 -14.33 -19.18 -15.22
N THR A 191 -14.86 -20.35 -14.91
CA THR A 191 -14.19 -21.63 -15.16
C THR A 191 -13.82 -21.71 -16.64
N GLY A 192 -12.52 -21.81 -16.95
CA GLY A 192 -12.01 -21.85 -18.33
C GLY A 192 -11.62 -20.50 -18.95
N GLU A 193 -11.80 -19.37 -18.25
CA GLU A 193 -11.23 -18.07 -18.69
C GLU A 193 -9.76 -17.97 -18.26
N THR A 194 -8.87 -17.68 -19.21
CA THR A 194 -7.48 -17.31 -18.94
C THR A 194 -7.42 -15.90 -18.33
N VAL A 195 -6.34 -15.60 -17.59
CA VAL A 195 -6.06 -14.22 -17.16
C VAL A 195 -5.92 -13.36 -18.42
N ARG A 196 -6.95 -12.54 -18.68
CA ARG A 196 -6.98 -11.66 -19.85
C ARG A 196 -6.29 -10.34 -19.57
N VAL A 197 -5.52 -9.88 -20.55
CA VAL A 197 -4.90 -8.54 -20.54
C VAL A 197 -5.98 -7.48 -20.77
N TRP A 198 -5.81 -6.31 -20.16
CA TRP A 198 -6.68 -5.16 -20.37
C TRP A 198 -6.44 -4.57 -21.77
N SER A 199 -7.51 -4.28 -22.52
CA SER A 199 -7.36 -3.37 -23.66
C SER A 199 -7.01 -1.95 -23.18
N ALA A 200 -6.43 -1.13 -24.05
CA ALA A 200 -6.14 0.27 -23.72
C ALA A 200 -7.42 1.03 -23.32
N GLU A 201 -8.53 0.78 -24.01
CA GLU A 201 -9.84 1.37 -23.72
C GLU A 201 -10.40 0.89 -22.37
N GLU A 202 -10.33 -0.41 -22.08
CA GLU A 202 -10.79 -0.96 -20.79
C GLU A 202 -9.98 -0.39 -19.63
N LYS A 203 -8.66 -0.25 -19.82
CA LYS A 203 -7.77 0.36 -18.83
C LYS A 203 -8.13 1.82 -18.59
N GLU A 204 -8.27 2.62 -19.64
CA GLU A 204 -8.60 4.04 -19.50
C GLU A 204 -9.96 4.23 -18.82
N LEU A 205 -11.01 3.56 -19.34
CA LEU A 205 -12.37 3.67 -18.80
C LEU A 205 -12.44 3.20 -17.35
N GLY A 206 -11.81 2.06 -17.05
CA GLY A 206 -11.79 1.49 -15.70
C GLY A 206 -11.06 2.38 -14.70
N LEU A 207 -9.92 2.94 -15.07
CA LEU A 207 -9.16 3.84 -14.19
C LEU A 207 -9.89 5.19 -13.98
N LYS A 208 -10.55 5.74 -15.00
CA LYS A 208 -11.41 6.93 -14.83
C LYS A 208 -12.57 6.65 -13.86
N ALA A 209 -13.26 5.53 -14.05
CA ALA A 209 -14.35 5.12 -13.16
C ALA A 209 -13.84 4.90 -11.72
N PHE A 210 -12.69 4.26 -11.56
CA PHE A 210 -12.02 4.08 -10.28
C PHE A 210 -11.72 5.41 -9.59
N GLY A 211 -11.08 6.35 -10.30
CA GLY A 211 -10.74 7.67 -9.78
C GLY A 211 -11.98 8.46 -9.33
N ARG A 212 -13.04 8.47 -10.13
CA ARG A 212 -14.31 9.12 -9.76
C ARG A 212 -14.99 8.47 -8.56
N ALA A 213 -14.99 7.14 -8.48
CA ALA A 213 -15.56 6.42 -7.34
C ALA A 213 -14.77 6.70 -6.05
N TYR A 214 -13.45 6.82 -6.14
CA TYR A 214 -12.57 7.13 -5.01
C TYR A 214 -12.75 8.59 -4.51
N ALA A 215 -13.07 9.51 -5.41
CA ALA A 215 -13.14 10.94 -5.11
C ALA A 215 -14.04 11.31 -3.92
N GLY A 216 -15.17 10.62 -3.77
CA GLY A 216 -16.09 10.84 -2.66
C GLY A 216 -15.52 10.49 -1.27
N TRP A 217 -14.43 9.72 -1.23
CA TRP A 217 -13.84 9.15 -0.02
C TRP A 217 -12.48 9.76 0.32
N GLY A 218 -11.70 10.17 -0.69
CA GLY A 218 -10.32 10.59 -0.50
C GLY A 218 -10.12 11.98 0.14
N PHE A 219 -11.16 12.81 0.19
CA PHE A 219 -11.20 14.04 0.99
C PHE A 219 -12.29 13.91 2.06
N SER A 220 -13.00 15.00 2.37
CA SER A 220 -14.07 15.02 3.35
C SER A 220 -15.31 15.70 2.80
N GLN A 221 -16.45 15.49 3.45
CA GLN A 221 -17.67 16.22 3.11
C GLN A 221 -17.48 17.74 3.27
N ALA A 222 -16.71 18.18 4.26
CA ALA A 222 -16.40 19.59 4.49
C ALA A 222 -15.57 20.17 3.34
N PHE A 223 -14.55 19.45 2.86
CA PHE A 223 -13.72 19.84 1.72
C PHE A 223 -14.57 20.18 0.48
N TYR A 224 -15.55 19.34 0.17
CA TYR A 224 -16.44 19.57 -0.97
C TYR A 224 -17.48 20.67 -0.71
N ARG A 225 -18.08 20.72 0.49
CA ARG A 225 -19.08 21.73 0.87
C ARG A 225 -18.51 23.15 0.85
N GLU A 226 -17.26 23.29 1.28
CA GLU A 226 -16.53 24.57 1.33
C GLU A 226 -15.77 24.88 0.03
N LYS A 227 -15.90 24.01 -0.99
CA LYS A 227 -15.24 24.17 -2.30
C LYS A 227 -13.73 24.39 -2.19
N LEU A 228 -13.05 23.66 -1.31
CA LEU A 228 -11.60 23.81 -1.12
C LEU A 228 -10.80 23.39 -2.37
N TYR A 229 -11.37 22.57 -3.26
CA TYR A 229 -10.81 22.29 -4.57
C TYR A 229 -10.71 23.54 -5.46
N GLU A 230 -11.67 24.46 -5.37
CA GLU A 230 -11.62 25.77 -6.05
C GLU A 230 -10.70 26.74 -5.28
N THR A 231 -10.99 26.92 -3.98
CA THR A 231 -10.44 28.05 -3.22
C THR A 231 -9.02 27.85 -2.70
N VAL A 232 -8.59 26.59 -2.51
CA VAL A 232 -7.26 26.25 -1.97
C VAL A 232 -6.40 25.57 -3.03
N LEU A 233 -6.97 24.61 -3.77
CA LEU A 233 -6.23 23.85 -4.78
C LEU A 233 -6.23 24.50 -6.17
N GLY A 234 -7.11 25.49 -6.41
CA GLY A 234 -7.10 26.30 -7.63
C GLY A 234 -7.71 25.65 -8.86
N TYR A 235 -8.49 24.57 -8.71
CA TYR A 235 -9.26 24.00 -9.81
C TYR A 235 -10.42 24.92 -10.18
N LYS A 236 -10.78 24.95 -11.47
CA LYS A 236 -11.80 25.88 -11.98
C LYS A 236 -13.19 25.61 -11.39
N ASP A 237 -13.56 24.34 -11.33
CA ASP A 237 -14.86 23.86 -10.85
C ASP A 237 -14.72 22.36 -10.45
N LEU A 238 -15.83 21.76 -10.01
CA LEU A 238 -15.82 20.36 -9.57
C LEU A 238 -15.41 19.41 -10.69
N GLU A 239 -15.87 19.62 -11.92
CA GLU A 239 -15.59 18.71 -13.02
C GLU A 239 -14.12 18.81 -13.46
N ASP A 240 -13.57 20.02 -13.48
CA ASP A 240 -12.13 20.24 -13.67
C ASP A 240 -11.31 19.48 -12.61
N PHE A 241 -11.72 19.53 -11.34
CA PHE A 241 -11.08 18.76 -10.27
C PHE A 241 -11.21 17.24 -10.48
N MET A 242 -12.40 16.75 -10.84
CA MET A 242 -12.63 15.32 -11.08
C MET A 242 -11.75 14.79 -12.22
N GLN A 243 -11.59 15.53 -13.32
CA GLN A 243 -10.77 15.10 -14.46
C GLN A 243 -9.27 15.29 -14.18
N ASN A 244 -8.86 16.49 -13.76
CA ASN A 244 -7.46 16.87 -13.73
C ASN A 244 -6.73 16.49 -12.43
N PHE A 245 -7.46 16.13 -11.37
CA PHE A 245 -6.90 15.50 -10.18
C PHE A 245 -7.20 13.99 -10.14
N TRP A 246 -8.48 13.62 -10.02
CA TRP A 246 -8.87 12.24 -9.72
C TRP A 246 -8.66 11.27 -10.88
N GLU A 247 -9.17 11.59 -12.08
CA GLU A 247 -8.95 10.75 -13.26
C GLU A 247 -7.47 10.74 -13.65
N LYS A 248 -6.81 11.90 -13.67
CA LYS A 248 -5.38 11.98 -13.98
C LYS A 248 -4.52 11.14 -13.04
N TRP A 249 -4.79 11.17 -11.73
CA TRP A 249 -4.13 10.30 -10.76
C TRP A 249 -4.40 8.82 -11.07
N ALA A 250 -5.65 8.42 -11.24
CA ALA A 250 -5.99 7.02 -11.47
C ALA A 250 -5.41 6.48 -12.79
N CYS A 251 -5.51 7.25 -13.88
CA CYS A 251 -4.96 6.89 -15.20
C CYS A 251 -3.43 6.80 -15.23
N SER A 252 -2.73 7.34 -14.22
CA SER A 252 -1.28 7.15 -14.07
C SER A 252 -0.89 5.78 -13.52
N LYS A 253 -1.86 4.94 -13.14
CA LYS A 253 -1.64 3.65 -12.46
C LYS A 253 -1.87 2.46 -13.40
N GLU A 254 -1.45 1.28 -12.93
CA GLU A 254 -1.74 0.01 -13.59
C GLU A 254 -2.93 -0.69 -12.88
N PRO A 255 -3.99 -1.10 -13.62
CA PRO A 255 -5.17 -1.71 -13.01
C PRO A 255 -4.88 -2.95 -12.15
N GLU A 256 -4.08 -3.89 -12.67
CA GLU A 256 -3.77 -5.14 -11.94
C GLU A 256 -2.95 -4.88 -10.67
N ASN A 257 -2.06 -3.88 -10.70
CA ASN A 257 -1.33 -3.42 -9.51
C ASN A 257 -2.30 -2.90 -8.44
N LEU A 258 -3.26 -2.05 -8.84
CA LEU A 258 -4.30 -1.54 -7.93
C LEU A 258 -5.12 -2.68 -7.34
N LEU A 259 -5.52 -3.67 -8.16
CA LEU A 259 -6.31 -4.82 -7.70
C LEU A 259 -5.56 -5.66 -6.66
N VAL A 260 -4.27 -5.92 -6.85
CA VAL A 260 -3.43 -6.61 -5.85
C VAL A 260 -3.34 -5.80 -4.56
N MET A 261 -3.08 -4.49 -4.65
CA MET A 261 -3.01 -3.63 -3.46
C MET A 261 -4.36 -3.52 -2.73
N LEU A 262 -5.47 -3.45 -3.45
CA LEU A 262 -6.82 -3.50 -2.86
C LEU A 262 -7.05 -4.82 -2.14
N GLN A 263 -6.66 -5.94 -2.73
CA GLN A 263 -6.75 -7.25 -2.08
C GLN A 263 -5.92 -7.31 -0.79
N THR A 264 -4.68 -6.83 -0.80
CA THR A 264 -3.85 -6.74 0.41
C THR A 264 -4.50 -5.86 1.47
N TRP A 265 -5.01 -4.68 1.09
CA TRP A 265 -5.68 -3.77 2.01
C TRP A 265 -6.95 -4.40 2.60
N GLN A 266 -7.82 -4.98 1.78
CA GLN A 266 -9.08 -5.59 2.24
C GLN A 266 -8.85 -6.72 3.26
N ASN A 267 -7.75 -7.46 3.13
CA ASN A 267 -7.37 -8.55 4.05
C ASN A 267 -6.49 -8.08 5.23
N GLY A 268 -6.28 -6.77 5.41
CA GLY A 268 -5.44 -6.25 6.48
C GLY A 268 -5.98 -6.63 7.86
N ASP A 269 -5.24 -7.48 8.59
CA ASP A 269 -5.54 -7.85 9.97
C ASP A 269 -4.26 -8.39 10.64
N VAL A 270 -3.67 -7.61 11.53
CA VAL A 270 -2.43 -7.99 12.24
C VAL A 270 -2.58 -9.23 13.12
N SER A 271 -3.80 -9.68 13.40
CA SER A 271 -4.05 -10.91 14.19
C SER A 271 -3.93 -12.18 13.36
N LEU A 272 -3.98 -12.10 12.03
CA LEU A 272 -3.87 -13.24 11.13
C LEU A 272 -2.40 -13.65 10.95
N GLN A 273 -1.71 -13.94 12.03
CA GLN A 273 -0.35 -14.49 12.06
C GLN A 273 -0.13 -15.26 13.36
N GLY A 274 0.83 -16.18 13.38
CA GLY A 274 1.33 -16.71 14.65
C GLY A 274 2.07 -15.59 15.41
N PRO A 275 1.92 -15.49 16.75
CA PRO A 275 1.23 -16.40 17.67
C PRO A 275 -0.22 -15.99 18.00
N TYR A 276 -0.84 -15.09 17.24
CA TYR A 276 -2.15 -14.51 17.54
C TYR A 276 -3.32 -15.32 16.97
N ASN A 277 -3.14 -15.92 15.78
CA ASN A 277 -4.09 -16.85 15.15
C ASN A 277 -5.55 -16.34 15.12
N GLY A 278 -5.73 -15.05 14.81
CA GLY A 278 -7.04 -14.37 14.75
C GLY A 278 -7.47 -13.68 16.04
N ASP A 279 -6.72 -13.83 17.13
CA ASP A 279 -6.95 -13.08 18.39
C ASP A 279 -6.39 -11.66 18.27
N PHE A 280 -7.27 -10.72 17.93
CA PHE A 280 -6.91 -9.32 17.71
C PHE A 280 -6.47 -8.60 18.98
N GLU A 281 -7.12 -8.85 20.11
CA GLU A 281 -6.74 -8.23 21.38
C GLU A 281 -5.34 -8.67 21.81
N LYS A 282 -5.03 -9.97 21.64
CA LYS A 282 -3.68 -10.49 21.88
C LYS A 282 -2.65 -9.89 20.93
N ALA A 283 -2.99 -9.69 19.66
CA ALA A 283 -2.10 -9.06 18.70
C ALA A 283 -1.77 -7.61 19.10
N ILE A 284 -2.77 -6.80 19.45
CA ILE A 284 -2.54 -5.42 19.88
C ILE A 284 -1.79 -5.34 21.21
N ALA A 285 -2.11 -6.22 22.17
CA ALA A 285 -1.43 -6.28 23.46
C ALA A 285 0.05 -6.70 23.36
N SER A 286 0.47 -7.27 22.23
CA SER A 286 1.87 -7.68 21.99
C SER A 286 2.82 -6.51 21.70
N ILE A 287 2.29 -5.34 21.31
CA ILE A 287 3.10 -4.21 20.88
C ILE A 287 3.89 -3.67 22.07
N THR A 288 5.22 -3.77 22.02
CA THR A 288 6.13 -3.25 23.06
C THR A 288 6.67 -1.85 22.73
N ALA A 289 6.74 -1.50 21.44
CA ALA A 289 7.12 -0.17 20.98
C ALA A 289 6.16 0.93 21.48
N LYS A 290 6.70 2.09 21.86
CA LYS A 290 5.85 3.23 22.22
C LYS A 290 5.12 3.73 20.98
N THR A 291 3.80 3.64 21.01
CA THR A 291 2.97 3.87 19.83
C THR A 291 2.26 5.22 19.89
N LEU A 292 2.39 6.01 18.83
CA LEU A 292 1.63 7.26 18.62
C LEU A 292 0.69 7.06 17.42
N VAL A 293 -0.57 6.75 17.69
CA VAL A 293 -1.61 6.60 16.66
C VAL A 293 -2.16 7.98 16.30
N LEU A 294 -2.10 8.36 15.02
CA LEU A 294 -2.50 9.68 14.53
C LEU A 294 -3.62 9.57 13.48
N PRO A 295 -4.90 9.49 13.88
CA PRO A 295 -6.02 9.58 12.95
C PRO A 295 -6.20 11.02 12.43
N CYS A 296 -6.92 11.17 11.33
CA CYS A 296 -7.35 12.48 10.84
C CYS A 296 -8.84 12.68 11.13
N LYS A 297 -9.18 13.81 11.76
CA LYS A 297 -10.55 14.16 12.18
C LYS A 297 -11.59 14.06 11.05
N THR A 298 -11.17 14.25 9.81
CA THR A 298 -12.05 14.28 8.64
C THR A 298 -11.79 13.15 7.66
N ASP A 299 -11.04 12.12 8.06
CA ASP A 299 -10.91 10.89 7.27
C ASP A 299 -12.25 10.15 7.24
N LEU A 300 -12.66 9.67 6.07
CA LEU A 300 -13.96 9.04 5.87
C LEU A 300 -13.92 7.51 6.00
N TYR A 301 -12.75 6.89 5.90
CA TYR A 301 -12.61 5.42 5.89
C TYR A 301 -11.61 4.87 6.91
N PHE A 302 -10.77 5.72 7.50
CA PHE A 302 -10.01 5.47 8.73
C PHE A 302 -10.39 6.45 9.84
N PRO A 303 -11.63 6.36 10.39
CA PRO A 303 -12.10 7.27 11.43
C PRO A 303 -11.36 7.12 12.77
#